data_AF-A0AAE3CDZ0-F1
#
_entry.id   AF-A0AAE3CDZ0-F1
#
_cell.length_a   1.000
_cell.length_b   1.000
_cell.length_c   1.000
_cell.angle_alpha   90.00
_cell.angle_beta   90.00
_cell.angle_gamma   90.00
#
_symmetry.space_group_name_H-M   'P 1'
#
loop_
_entity.id
_entity.type
_entity.pdbx_description
1 polymer ?
#
loop_
_entity_poly.entity_id
_entity_poly.type
_entity_poly.pdbx_seq_one_letter_code
_entity_poly.pdbx_strand_id
1 'polypeptide(L)'
;MLARIIFLDKGGRPFYFKQYEKVEDKSKGDLVPGLISALLSALSEIEGEKVKQIMFDNRTLYFREENNVVVAVSTLYPLGQSVVQALLHELLRGFIDRYGGIIEKWDGNMAEFEDADEVVEPILQKFEREYDQLRKGCAMILTLGTTPDPLIKTINNFKPEHVCFLTTKDMLTYLAKVLERTGAKEQYDYNYYQIEDEHDISHCLKVSEQAFNELFKKGYPAENIYVDITGGTKVMAVGLGIGAVKYRANIVYVGGKKRDAQGRVIPDTEEIYSAYNPQEFFASKQAERGLELFNNYRWRTAIEAFKEAYENFGEGKEKKLTAILRDLARAYGLWDRFYYRVASRILEKALNDLSSFYESRPSTLLRELCDHVSTNLKMLSCTLGAMKETEELSYPLIVDMFMNALRRAEEANFDDAAARLHRLLGMLTQCKLQKEYEVETLYADLEKIKQHNEKLAETLNQIRHERKQTIMANGITPISAESFEKLKKLTENLLKEEIPRFEETLQHLQFPKLHEDFGTYLKENK
;
A
#
# COMPACT_ATOMS: atom_id res chain seq x y z
N MET A 1 -28.81 -12.24 -4.92
CA MET A 1 -27.59 -12.20 -4.06
C MET A 1 -27.98 -12.15 -2.59
N LEU A 2 -28.89 -11.24 -2.27
CA LEU A 2 -29.54 -11.12 -0.98
C LEU A 2 -30.54 -12.27 -0.81
N ALA A 3 -30.57 -12.84 0.38
CA ALA A 3 -31.43 -13.95 0.73
C ALA A 3 -32.60 -13.48 1.60
N ARG A 4 -32.29 -12.71 2.66
CA ARG A 4 -33.27 -12.15 3.60
C ARG A 4 -32.84 -10.78 4.10
N ILE A 5 -33.83 -9.98 4.47
CA ILE A 5 -33.66 -8.70 5.15
C ILE A 5 -34.64 -8.63 6.30
N ILE A 6 -34.17 -8.11 7.43
CA ILE A 6 -34.99 -7.94 8.63
C ILE A 6 -34.62 -6.64 9.33
N PHE A 7 -35.64 -5.90 9.76
CA PHE A 7 -35.51 -4.78 10.69
C PHE A 7 -36.17 -5.17 12.01
N LEU A 8 -35.49 -4.91 13.12
CA LEU A 8 -35.90 -5.31 14.47
C LEU A 8 -35.70 -4.17 15.46
N ASP A 9 -36.48 -4.16 16.54
CA ASP A 9 -36.09 -3.42 17.75
C ASP A 9 -35.00 -4.18 18.53
N LYS A 10 -34.44 -3.53 19.56
CA LYS A 10 -33.47 -4.15 20.48
C LYS A 10 -33.98 -5.39 21.22
N GLY A 11 -35.30 -5.51 21.39
CA GLY A 11 -35.95 -6.66 22.00
C GLY A 11 -36.16 -7.83 21.04
N GLY A 12 -35.80 -7.67 19.76
CA GLY A 12 -35.98 -8.67 18.71
C GLY A 12 -37.39 -8.74 18.12
N ARG A 13 -38.22 -7.72 18.36
CA ARG A 13 -39.53 -7.60 17.70
C ARG A 13 -39.31 -7.07 16.28
N PRO A 14 -39.78 -7.77 15.23
CA PRO A 14 -39.56 -7.34 13.86
C PRO A 14 -40.47 -6.16 13.50
N PHE A 15 -39.86 -5.12 12.92
CA PHE A 15 -40.59 -4.05 12.21
C PHE A 15 -40.94 -4.50 10.79
N TYR A 16 -40.00 -5.19 10.13
CA TYR A 16 -40.13 -5.61 8.73
C TYR A 16 -39.29 -6.87 8.48
N PHE A 17 -39.80 -7.76 7.62
CA PHE A 17 -39.07 -8.94 7.16
C PHE A 17 -39.40 -9.23 5.69
N LYS A 18 -38.37 -9.48 4.89
CA LYS A 18 -38.53 -9.94 3.51
C LYS A 18 -37.54 -11.03 3.16
N GLN A 19 -38.04 -12.00 2.40
CA GLN A 19 -37.26 -13.12 1.89
C GLN A 19 -37.35 -13.18 0.38
N TYR A 20 -36.19 -13.28 -0.28
CA TYR A 20 -36.06 -13.25 -1.74
C TYR A 20 -35.86 -14.65 -2.36
N GLU A 21 -35.55 -15.67 -1.55
CA GLU A 21 -35.39 -17.05 -2.00
C GLU A 21 -36.71 -17.84 -2.01
N LYS A 22 -36.97 -18.60 -3.08
CA LYS A 22 -38.03 -19.62 -3.13
C LYS A 22 -37.63 -20.81 -2.25
N VAL A 23 -38.41 -21.09 -1.20
CA VAL A 23 -38.21 -22.27 -0.34
C VAL A 23 -38.85 -23.48 -1.01
N GLU A 24 -38.06 -24.47 -1.44
CA GLU A 24 -38.59 -25.71 -2.02
C GLU A 24 -39.26 -26.64 -0.99
N ASP A 25 -39.00 -26.42 0.30
CA ASP A 25 -39.47 -27.27 1.39
C ASP A 25 -40.26 -26.48 2.46
N LYS A 26 -41.59 -26.63 2.45
CA LYS A 26 -42.50 -25.95 3.39
C LYS A 26 -42.28 -26.32 4.87
N SER A 27 -41.49 -27.35 5.16
CA SER A 27 -41.15 -27.76 6.53
C SER A 27 -40.08 -26.88 7.22
N LYS A 28 -39.41 -25.99 6.48
CA LYS A 28 -38.40 -25.04 7.00
C LYS A 28 -38.95 -23.61 7.26
N GLY A 29 -40.25 -23.46 7.42
CA GLY A 29 -40.93 -22.17 7.62
C GLY A 29 -40.57 -21.44 8.93
N ASP A 30 -40.01 -22.13 9.92
CA ASP A 30 -39.74 -21.60 11.27
C ASP A 30 -38.31 -21.07 11.47
N LEU A 31 -37.68 -20.50 10.44
CA LEU A 31 -36.30 -20.00 10.50
C LEU A 31 -36.16 -18.57 11.07
N VAL A 32 -37.25 -17.79 11.13
CA VAL A 32 -37.21 -16.40 11.61
C VAL A 32 -36.89 -16.32 13.12
N PRO A 33 -37.51 -17.13 14.01
CA PRO A 33 -37.16 -17.12 15.43
C PRO A 33 -35.70 -17.52 15.70
N GLY A 34 -35.17 -18.51 14.97
CA GLY A 34 -33.77 -18.94 15.09
C GLY A 34 -32.78 -17.86 14.62
N LEU A 35 -33.12 -17.16 13.53
CA LEU A 35 -32.34 -16.02 13.03
C LEU A 35 -32.33 -14.86 14.03
N ILE A 36 -33.50 -14.51 14.59
CA ILE A 36 -33.64 -13.46 15.61
C ILE A 36 -32.84 -13.83 16.87
N SER A 37 -32.92 -15.08 17.32
CA SER A 37 -32.15 -15.56 18.47
C SER A 37 -30.64 -15.46 18.24
N ALA A 38 -30.15 -15.83 17.05
CA ALA A 38 -28.75 -15.68 16.68
C ALA A 38 -28.30 -14.20 16.63
N LEU A 39 -29.14 -13.31 16.10
CA LEU A 39 -28.90 -11.87 16.07
C LEU A 39 -28.83 -11.27 17.48
N LEU A 40 -29.83 -11.57 18.33
CA LEU A 40 -29.88 -11.06 19.71
C LEU A 40 -28.69 -11.53 20.55
N SER A 41 -28.30 -12.79 20.40
CA SER A 41 -27.09 -13.33 21.05
C SER A 41 -25.85 -12.50 20.67
N ALA A 42 -25.69 -12.23 19.37
CA ALA A 42 -24.54 -11.47 18.86
C ALA A 42 -24.62 -9.94 19.10
N LEU A 43 -25.80 -9.40 19.42
CA LEU A 43 -25.99 -8.00 19.82
C LEU A 43 -25.51 -7.76 21.26
N SER A 44 -25.61 -8.75 22.15
CA SER A 44 -25.20 -8.65 23.56
C SER A 44 -23.68 -8.51 23.78
N GLU A 45 -22.89 -8.77 22.74
CA GLU A 45 -21.43 -8.66 22.74
C GLU A 45 -20.99 -7.38 22.01
N ILE A 46 -20.68 -6.32 22.77
CA ILE A 46 -19.89 -5.11 22.40
C ILE A 46 -20.64 -3.95 21.70
N GLU A 47 -20.37 -2.71 22.17
CA GLU A 47 -20.84 -1.38 21.73
C GLU A 47 -20.18 -0.85 20.44
N GLY A 48 -20.94 -0.11 19.60
CA GLY A 48 -20.41 0.80 18.57
C GLY A 48 -20.91 0.62 17.12
N GLU A 49 -20.57 1.59 16.24
CA GLU A 49 -21.02 1.75 14.83
C GLU A 49 -20.52 0.68 13.82
N LYS A 50 -19.96 -0.44 14.28
CA LYS A 50 -19.32 -1.42 13.39
C LYS A 50 -20.33 -2.45 12.85
N VAL A 51 -20.21 -2.76 11.55
CA VAL A 51 -20.90 -3.89 10.94
C VAL A 51 -20.43 -5.20 11.59
N LYS A 52 -21.37 -6.04 12.02
CA LYS A 52 -21.11 -7.37 12.56
C LYS A 52 -21.44 -8.45 11.53
N GLN A 53 -20.70 -9.56 11.56
CA GLN A 53 -20.85 -10.69 10.65
C GLN A 53 -20.92 -12.01 11.44
N ILE A 54 -21.93 -12.84 11.16
CA ILE A 54 -22.01 -14.21 11.65
C ILE A 54 -22.36 -15.19 10.52
N MET A 55 -22.00 -16.46 10.69
CA MET A 55 -22.47 -17.53 9.81
C MET A 55 -23.75 -18.15 10.41
N PHE A 56 -24.81 -18.25 9.62
CA PHE A 56 -26.07 -18.85 10.04
C PHE A 56 -26.68 -19.63 8.86
N ASP A 57 -26.95 -20.92 9.04
CA ASP A 57 -27.58 -21.79 8.02
C ASP A 57 -26.89 -21.73 6.65
N ASN A 58 -25.55 -21.89 6.62
CA ASN A 58 -24.69 -21.76 5.44
C ASN A 58 -24.77 -20.41 4.70
N ARG A 59 -25.34 -19.38 5.33
CA ARG A 59 -25.36 -18.00 4.82
C ARG A 59 -24.49 -17.10 5.68
N THR A 60 -24.05 -16.00 5.08
CA THR A 60 -23.40 -14.92 5.83
C THR A 60 -24.46 -13.89 6.21
N LEU A 61 -24.55 -13.59 7.50
CA LEU A 61 -25.47 -12.60 8.04
C LEU A 61 -24.68 -11.38 8.48
N TYR A 62 -25.06 -10.23 7.93
CA TYR A 62 -24.51 -8.94 8.28
C TYR A 62 -25.54 -8.12 9.01
N PHE A 63 -25.14 -7.44 10.08
CA PHE A 63 -26.07 -6.62 10.83
C PHE A 63 -25.41 -5.41 11.47
N ARG A 64 -26.23 -4.40 11.71
CA ARG A 64 -25.85 -3.13 12.33
C ARG A 64 -27.02 -2.60 13.14
N GLU A 65 -26.71 -1.90 14.22
CA GLU A 65 -27.66 -1.19 15.06
C GLU A 65 -27.43 0.31 14.96
N GLU A 66 -28.52 1.08 14.88
CA GLU A 66 -28.52 2.54 14.99
C GLU A 66 -29.88 3.00 15.56
N ASN A 67 -29.89 3.94 16.53
CA ASN A 67 -31.11 4.48 17.15
C ASN A 67 -32.17 3.43 17.60
N ASN A 68 -31.72 2.36 18.25
CA ASN A 68 -32.56 1.23 18.71
C ASN A 68 -33.21 0.40 17.59
N VAL A 69 -32.79 0.60 16.34
CA VAL A 69 -33.19 -0.21 15.17
C VAL A 69 -32.01 -1.07 14.75
N VAL A 70 -32.26 -2.36 14.60
CA VAL A 70 -31.29 -3.31 14.06
C VAL A 70 -31.72 -3.64 12.63
N VAL A 71 -30.83 -3.44 11.67
CA VAL A 71 -30.97 -4.03 10.33
C VAL A 71 -30.08 -5.26 10.24
N ALA A 72 -30.61 -6.34 9.68
CA ALA A 72 -29.80 -7.48 9.30
C ALA A 72 -30.13 -7.94 7.87
N VAL A 73 -29.08 -8.28 7.14
CA VAL A 73 -29.12 -8.72 5.76
C VAL A 73 -28.37 -10.03 5.67
N SER A 74 -29.01 -11.07 5.12
CA SER A 74 -28.34 -12.33 4.82
C SER A 74 -28.04 -12.44 3.33
N THR A 75 -26.88 -13.01 3.04
CA THR A 75 -26.40 -13.22 1.69
C THR A 75 -26.01 -14.69 1.51
N LEU A 76 -26.18 -15.18 0.28
CA LEU A 76 -25.74 -16.52 -0.09
C LEU A 76 -24.21 -16.66 -0.12
N TYR A 77 -23.49 -15.54 -0.24
CA TYR A 77 -22.04 -15.48 -0.32
C TYR A 77 -21.50 -14.28 0.48
N PRO A 78 -20.29 -14.35 1.05
CA PRO A 78 -19.70 -13.21 1.73
C PRO A 78 -19.50 -12.00 0.80
N LEU A 79 -19.82 -10.82 1.30
CA LEU A 79 -19.60 -9.52 0.68
C LEU A 79 -18.43 -8.80 1.35
N GLY A 80 -17.74 -7.93 0.60
CA GLY A 80 -16.66 -7.09 1.12
C GLY A 80 -17.14 -6.12 2.20
N GLN A 81 -16.32 -5.88 3.22
CA GLN A 81 -16.73 -5.14 4.42
C GLN A 81 -17.21 -3.70 4.14
N SER A 82 -16.53 -2.97 3.24
CA SER A 82 -16.92 -1.61 2.84
C SER A 82 -18.27 -1.58 2.11
N VAL A 83 -18.53 -2.58 1.27
CA VAL A 83 -19.76 -2.74 0.49
C VAL A 83 -20.95 -3.00 1.41
N VAL A 84 -20.78 -3.91 2.38
CA VAL A 84 -21.82 -4.21 3.38
C VAL A 84 -22.10 -3.00 4.25
N GLN A 85 -21.05 -2.29 4.67
CA GLN A 85 -21.20 -1.11 5.51
C GLN A 85 -22.01 -0.01 4.84
N ALA A 86 -21.78 0.23 3.55
CA ALA A 86 -22.58 1.16 2.75
C ALA A 86 -24.06 0.72 2.68
N LEU A 87 -24.31 -0.55 2.37
CA LEU A 87 -25.67 -1.11 2.28
C LEU A 87 -26.43 -0.98 3.60
N LEU A 88 -25.87 -1.47 4.72
CA LEU A 88 -26.56 -1.44 6.00
C LEU A 88 -26.79 -0.01 6.49
N HIS A 89 -25.87 0.91 6.18
CA HIS A 89 -26.03 2.32 6.52
C HIS A 89 -27.16 2.99 5.72
N GLU A 90 -27.22 2.80 4.40
CA GLU A 90 -28.32 3.34 3.57
C GLU A 90 -29.68 2.76 3.99
N LEU A 91 -29.74 1.45 4.27
CA LEU A 91 -30.95 0.78 4.75
C LEU A 91 -31.43 1.32 6.11
N LEU A 92 -30.53 1.44 7.10
CA LEU A 92 -30.89 1.99 8.42
C LEU A 92 -31.35 3.43 8.31
N ARG A 93 -30.59 4.26 7.59
CA ARG A 93 -30.92 5.66 7.43
C ARG A 93 -32.28 5.85 6.75
N GLY A 94 -32.52 5.16 5.64
CA GLY A 94 -33.82 5.24 4.95
C GLY A 94 -34.98 4.79 5.83
N PHE A 95 -34.79 3.71 6.60
CA PHE A 95 -35.83 3.19 7.49
C PHE A 95 -36.11 4.13 8.68
N ILE A 96 -35.06 4.67 9.31
CA ILE A 96 -35.20 5.64 10.42
C ILE A 96 -35.77 6.97 9.93
N ASP A 97 -35.36 7.46 8.76
CA ASP A 97 -35.87 8.70 8.18
C ASP A 97 -37.38 8.60 7.90
N ARG A 98 -37.86 7.42 7.49
CA ARG A 98 -39.29 7.17 7.23
C ARG A 98 -40.10 6.92 8.51
N TYR A 99 -39.59 6.07 9.41
CA TYR A 99 -40.37 5.52 10.53
C TYR A 99 -39.90 5.93 11.91
N GLY A 100 -38.86 6.75 12.06
CA GLY A 100 -38.26 7.07 13.36
C GLY A 100 -39.28 7.58 14.40
N GLY A 101 -40.16 8.49 14.01
CA GLY A 101 -41.22 9.00 14.89
C GLY A 101 -42.32 7.99 15.23
N ILE A 102 -42.50 6.95 14.40
CA ILE A 102 -43.41 5.83 14.65
C ILE A 102 -42.75 4.85 15.63
N ILE A 103 -41.49 4.49 15.38
CA ILE A 103 -40.70 3.55 16.19
C ILE A 103 -40.61 4.01 17.65
N GLU A 104 -40.47 5.31 17.93
CA GLU A 104 -40.43 5.85 19.30
C GLU A 104 -41.71 5.56 20.11
N LYS A 105 -42.85 5.38 19.44
CA LYS A 105 -44.17 5.20 20.06
C LYS A 105 -44.80 3.86 19.72
N TRP A 106 -44.03 2.98 19.07
CA TRP A 106 -44.53 1.74 18.51
C TRP A 106 -44.97 0.75 19.59
N ASP A 107 -46.21 0.30 19.51
CA ASP A 107 -46.83 -0.62 20.47
C ASP A 107 -46.70 -2.10 20.07
N GLY A 108 -46.12 -2.38 18.90
CA GLY A 108 -45.99 -3.72 18.33
C GLY A 108 -46.87 -3.98 17.10
N ASN A 109 -47.69 -3.01 16.67
CA ASN A 109 -48.50 -3.15 15.46
C ASN A 109 -47.63 -3.10 14.18
N MET A 110 -47.38 -4.25 13.55
CA MET A 110 -46.60 -4.32 12.30
C MET A 110 -47.27 -3.65 11.09
N ALA A 111 -48.58 -3.36 11.15
CA ALA A 111 -49.30 -2.69 10.06
C ALA A 111 -48.72 -1.29 9.74
N GLU A 112 -48.07 -0.66 10.73
CA GLU A 112 -47.45 0.66 10.57
C GLU A 112 -46.22 0.66 9.64
N PHE A 113 -45.73 -0.53 9.23
CA PHE A 113 -44.60 -0.71 8.32
C PHE A 113 -44.99 -1.44 7.03
N GLU A 114 -46.28 -1.54 6.69
CA GLU A 114 -46.76 -2.22 5.47
C GLU A 114 -46.17 -1.64 4.17
N ASP A 115 -45.87 -0.34 4.16
CA ASP A 115 -45.26 0.38 3.04
C ASP A 115 -43.72 0.36 3.05
N ALA A 116 -43.08 -0.41 3.94
CA ALA A 116 -41.61 -0.43 4.08
C ALA A 116 -40.89 -0.87 2.80
N ASP A 117 -41.56 -1.63 1.93
CA ASP A 117 -41.05 -1.96 0.60
C ASP A 117 -40.77 -0.70 -0.26
N GLU A 118 -41.50 0.41 -0.07
CA GLU A 118 -41.25 1.68 -0.78
C GLU A 118 -39.90 2.31 -0.42
N VAL A 119 -39.34 1.97 0.76
CA VAL A 119 -38.02 2.41 1.21
C VAL A 119 -36.96 1.37 0.88
N VAL A 120 -37.24 0.10 1.19
CA VAL A 120 -36.26 -0.99 1.10
C VAL A 120 -35.96 -1.32 -0.36
N GLU A 121 -36.97 -1.51 -1.21
CA GLU A 121 -36.77 -1.98 -2.59
C GLU A 121 -35.91 -1.05 -3.45
N PRO A 122 -36.10 0.30 -3.44
CA PRO A 122 -35.24 1.19 -4.22
C PRO A 122 -33.78 1.13 -3.81
N ILE A 123 -33.50 1.03 -2.50
CA ILE A 123 -32.14 0.92 -1.95
C ILE A 123 -31.50 -0.40 -2.43
N LEU A 124 -32.25 -1.50 -2.38
CA LEU A 124 -31.75 -2.79 -2.85
C LEU A 124 -31.54 -2.83 -4.35
N GLN A 125 -32.45 -2.27 -5.14
CA GLN A 125 -32.28 -2.22 -6.60
C GLN A 125 -31.10 -1.33 -6.99
N LYS A 126 -30.85 -0.24 -6.26
CA LYS A 126 -29.65 0.58 -6.45
C LYS A 126 -28.41 -0.22 -6.05
N PHE A 127 -28.42 -0.84 -4.88
CA PHE A 127 -27.33 -1.68 -4.39
C PHE A 127 -27.03 -2.83 -5.33
N GLU A 128 -28.02 -3.55 -5.84
CA GLU A 128 -27.83 -4.65 -6.79
C GLU A 128 -27.26 -4.13 -8.12
N ARG A 129 -27.71 -2.98 -8.61
CA ARG A 129 -27.13 -2.35 -9.81
C ARG A 129 -25.67 -1.94 -9.60
N GLU A 130 -25.35 -1.31 -8.48
CA GLU A 130 -23.99 -0.87 -8.14
C GLU A 130 -23.07 -2.05 -7.81
N TYR A 131 -23.60 -3.05 -7.11
CA TYR A 131 -22.91 -4.29 -6.78
C TYR A 131 -22.69 -5.16 -8.01
N ASP A 132 -23.65 -5.24 -8.93
CA ASP A 132 -23.46 -5.91 -10.20
C ASP A 132 -22.41 -5.17 -11.05
N GLN A 133 -22.38 -3.83 -11.01
CA GLN A 133 -21.28 -3.05 -11.60
C GLN A 133 -19.94 -3.27 -10.91
N LEU A 134 -19.91 -3.53 -9.60
CA LEU A 134 -18.70 -3.94 -8.86
C LEU A 134 -18.29 -5.39 -9.15
N ARG A 135 -19.25 -6.27 -9.52
CA ARG A 135 -19.00 -7.63 -10.02
C ARG A 135 -18.51 -7.64 -11.46
N LYS A 136 -18.92 -6.66 -12.28
CA LYS A 136 -18.37 -6.48 -13.63
C LYS A 136 -16.87 -6.31 -13.54
N GLY A 137 -16.15 -7.11 -14.30
CA GLY A 137 -14.70 -7.09 -14.36
C GLY A 137 -14.00 -8.27 -13.70
N CYS A 138 -14.70 -9.24 -13.09
CA CYS A 138 -14.05 -10.46 -12.60
C CYS A 138 -13.92 -11.50 -13.72
N ALA A 139 -12.69 -11.96 -13.99
CA ALA A 139 -12.43 -13.05 -14.91
C ALA A 139 -11.60 -14.14 -14.24
N MET A 140 -11.72 -15.37 -14.73
CA MET A 140 -11.05 -16.52 -14.14
C MET A 140 -10.24 -17.32 -15.14
N ILE A 141 -9.13 -17.87 -14.65
CA ILE A 141 -8.34 -18.89 -15.34
C ILE A 141 -8.23 -20.09 -14.41
N LEU A 142 -8.65 -21.28 -14.86
CA LEU A 142 -8.62 -22.49 -14.03
C LEU A 142 -7.92 -23.62 -14.76
N THR A 143 -7.02 -24.33 -14.07
CA THR A 143 -6.54 -25.64 -14.54
C THR A 143 -7.52 -26.73 -14.11
N LEU A 144 -7.90 -27.61 -15.04
CA LEU A 144 -8.83 -28.71 -14.77
C LEU A 144 -8.13 -30.06 -14.86
N GLY A 145 -8.40 -30.91 -13.86
CA GLY A 145 -8.02 -32.32 -13.84
C GLY A 145 -9.24 -33.21 -13.59
N THR A 146 -9.06 -34.30 -12.85
CA THR A 146 -10.09 -35.34 -12.66
C THR A 146 -11.13 -35.01 -11.57
N THR A 147 -10.96 -33.92 -10.82
CA THR A 147 -11.86 -33.51 -9.73
C THR A 147 -12.53 -32.18 -10.04
N PRO A 148 -13.80 -32.17 -10.51
CA PRO A 148 -14.55 -30.96 -10.84
C PRO A 148 -14.98 -30.10 -9.64
N ASP A 149 -15.24 -30.70 -8.48
CA ASP A 149 -15.92 -30.03 -7.34
C ASP A 149 -15.22 -28.75 -6.85
N PRO A 150 -13.87 -28.71 -6.69
CA PRO A 150 -13.18 -27.50 -6.29
C PRO A 150 -13.37 -26.34 -7.27
N LEU A 151 -13.32 -26.61 -8.58
CA LEU A 151 -13.51 -25.58 -9.61
C LEU A 151 -14.96 -25.07 -9.61
N ILE A 152 -15.93 -25.97 -9.43
CA ILE A 152 -17.35 -25.59 -9.31
C ILE A 152 -17.54 -24.66 -8.10
N LYS A 153 -16.90 -24.99 -6.96
CA LYS A 153 -16.92 -24.15 -5.76
C LYS A 153 -16.34 -22.77 -6.05
N THR A 154 -15.20 -22.68 -6.71
CA THR A 154 -14.56 -21.40 -7.05
C THR A 154 -15.42 -20.57 -7.99
N ILE A 155 -15.92 -21.15 -9.09
CA ILE A 155 -16.78 -20.45 -10.06
C ILE A 155 -18.05 -19.94 -9.38
N ASN A 156 -18.70 -20.76 -8.56
CA ASN A 156 -19.92 -20.35 -7.84
C ASN A 156 -19.67 -19.26 -6.79
N ASN A 157 -18.47 -19.22 -6.19
CA ASN A 157 -18.09 -18.20 -5.23
C ASN A 157 -17.80 -16.85 -5.90
N PHE A 158 -16.96 -16.86 -6.94
CA PHE A 158 -16.50 -15.61 -7.58
C PHE A 158 -17.45 -15.10 -8.66
N LYS A 159 -18.29 -15.97 -9.25
CA LYS A 159 -19.24 -15.66 -10.34
C LYS A 159 -18.60 -14.81 -11.46
N PRO A 160 -17.51 -15.27 -12.07
CA PRO A 160 -16.77 -14.51 -13.07
C PRO A 160 -17.59 -14.26 -14.34
N GLU A 161 -17.37 -13.13 -15.01
CA GLU A 161 -18.00 -12.85 -16.32
C GLU A 161 -17.39 -13.68 -17.45
N HIS A 162 -16.10 -14.00 -17.32
CA HIS A 162 -15.38 -14.80 -18.29
C HIS A 162 -14.55 -15.90 -17.61
N VAL A 163 -14.56 -17.11 -18.18
CA VAL A 163 -13.83 -18.26 -17.66
C VAL A 163 -12.93 -18.89 -18.72
N CYS A 164 -11.63 -18.93 -18.48
CA CYS A 164 -10.66 -19.66 -19.28
C CYS A 164 -10.32 -21.00 -18.62
N PHE A 165 -10.66 -22.11 -19.28
CA PHE A 165 -10.32 -23.45 -18.83
C PHE A 165 -9.06 -23.96 -19.52
N LEU A 166 -8.06 -24.34 -18.73
CA LEU A 166 -6.81 -24.93 -19.19
C LEU A 166 -6.83 -26.42 -18.87
N THR A 167 -6.92 -27.27 -19.88
CA THR A 167 -6.99 -28.72 -19.65
C THR A 167 -6.52 -29.55 -20.84
N THR A 168 -6.15 -30.79 -20.57
CA THR A 168 -5.77 -31.74 -21.62
C THR A 168 -7.00 -32.30 -22.32
N LYS A 169 -6.79 -32.85 -23.52
CA LYS A 169 -7.87 -33.39 -24.36
C LYS A 169 -8.68 -34.50 -23.64
N ASP A 170 -8.00 -35.30 -22.82
CA ASP A 170 -8.61 -36.44 -22.12
C ASP A 170 -9.53 -36.03 -20.97
N MET A 171 -9.49 -34.76 -20.57
CA MET A 171 -10.26 -34.22 -19.44
C MET A 171 -11.53 -33.46 -19.88
N LEU A 172 -11.84 -33.43 -21.19
CA LEU A 172 -13.01 -32.70 -21.72
C LEU A 172 -14.35 -33.18 -21.14
N THR A 173 -14.47 -34.45 -20.75
CA THR A 173 -15.67 -34.97 -20.08
C THR A 173 -15.86 -34.37 -18.68
N TYR A 174 -14.77 -34.05 -17.98
CA TYR A 174 -14.84 -33.38 -16.68
C TYR A 174 -15.18 -31.91 -16.84
N LEU A 175 -14.72 -31.27 -17.92
CA LEU A 175 -15.08 -29.89 -18.25
C LEU A 175 -16.59 -29.77 -18.47
N ALA A 176 -17.17 -30.72 -19.21
CA ALA A 176 -18.62 -30.77 -19.42
C ALA A 176 -19.39 -30.81 -18.09
N LYS A 177 -18.92 -31.59 -17.10
CA LYS A 177 -19.52 -31.65 -15.75
C LYS A 177 -19.41 -30.34 -14.98
N VAL A 178 -18.26 -29.65 -15.07
CA VAL A 178 -18.08 -28.32 -14.47
C VAL A 178 -19.08 -27.35 -15.07
N LEU A 179 -19.15 -27.30 -16.40
CA LEU A 179 -20.03 -26.38 -17.13
C LEU A 179 -21.52 -26.63 -16.82
N GLU A 180 -21.94 -27.88 -16.72
CA GLU A 180 -23.31 -28.26 -16.36
C GLU A 180 -23.67 -27.83 -14.93
N ARG A 181 -22.81 -28.14 -13.94
CA ARG A 181 -23.11 -27.88 -12.52
C ARG A 181 -22.94 -26.42 -12.09
N THR A 182 -22.22 -25.62 -12.86
CA THR A 182 -22.07 -24.18 -12.62
C THR A 182 -23.10 -23.36 -13.40
N GLY A 183 -23.84 -23.96 -14.33
CA GLY A 183 -24.67 -23.23 -15.29
C GLY A 183 -23.85 -22.40 -16.29
N ALA A 184 -22.52 -22.61 -16.37
CA ALA A 184 -21.63 -21.74 -17.13
C ALA A 184 -21.94 -21.67 -18.63
N LYS A 185 -22.52 -22.72 -19.22
CA LYS A 185 -22.96 -22.71 -20.63
C LYS A 185 -24.00 -21.63 -20.93
N GLU A 186 -24.78 -21.23 -19.93
CA GLU A 186 -25.87 -20.29 -20.06
C GLU A 186 -25.60 -18.97 -19.33
N GLN A 187 -24.69 -18.99 -18.34
CA GLN A 187 -24.44 -17.88 -17.41
C GLN A 187 -23.12 -17.14 -17.64
N TYR A 188 -22.10 -17.75 -18.27
CA TYR A 188 -20.76 -17.16 -18.39
C TYR A 188 -20.19 -17.29 -19.82
N ASP A 189 -19.41 -16.30 -20.25
CA ASP A 189 -18.59 -16.44 -21.46
C ASP A 189 -17.37 -17.33 -21.11
N TYR A 190 -17.03 -18.33 -21.93
CA TYR A 190 -15.93 -19.22 -21.61
C TYR A 190 -15.09 -19.62 -22.82
N ASN A 191 -13.79 -19.75 -22.58
CA ASN A 191 -12.82 -20.25 -23.54
C ASN A 191 -12.15 -21.52 -23.03
N TYR A 192 -11.83 -22.42 -23.96
CA TYR A 192 -11.03 -23.61 -23.70
C TYR A 192 -9.65 -23.45 -24.34
N TYR A 193 -8.60 -23.71 -23.54
CA TYR A 193 -7.22 -23.76 -23.98
C TYR A 193 -6.67 -25.15 -23.73
N GLN A 194 -6.30 -25.83 -24.82
CA GLN A 194 -5.76 -27.18 -24.76
C GLN A 194 -4.30 -27.15 -24.29
N ILE A 195 -3.99 -27.94 -23.26
CA ILE A 195 -2.62 -28.29 -22.90
C ILE A 195 -2.29 -29.62 -23.58
N GLU A 196 -1.30 -29.61 -24.47
CA GLU A 196 -0.86 -30.83 -25.20
C GLU A 196 0.14 -31.66 -24.39
N ASP A 197 1.01 -31.00 -23.63
CA ASP A 197 1.98 -31.62 -22.74
C ASP A 197 1.80 -31.08 -21.31
N GLU A 198 1.17 -31.89 -20.45
CA GLU A 198 0.92 -31.57 -19.03
C GLU A 198 2.13 -31.84 -18.12
N HIS A 199 3.27 -32.23 -18.69
CA HIS A 199 4.54 -32.47 -17.99
C HIS A 199 5.61 -31.42 -18.32
N ASP A 200 5.40 -30.59 -19.35
CA ASP A 200 6.24 -29.43 -19.66
C ASP A 200 5.70 -28.14 -19.02
N ILE A 201 6.45 -27.62 -18.03
CA ILE A 201 6.14 -26.34 -17.36
C ILE A 201 6.14 -25.18 -18.36
N SER A 202 7.05 -25.17 -19.34
CA SER A 202 7.17 -24.09 -20.32
C SER A 202 5.96 -24.05 -21.24
N HIS A 203 5.47 -25.22 -21.65
CA HIS A 203 4.23 -25.33 -22.43
C HIS A 203 3.01 -24.91 -21.61
N CYS A 204 2.88 -25.40 -20.38
CA CYS A 204 1.79 -25.00 -19.47
C CYS A 204 1.77 -23.48 -19.21
N LEU A 205 2.94 -22.86 -19.03
CA LEU A 205 3.07 -21.41 -18.91
C LEU A 205 2.63 -20.71 -20.20
N LYS A 206 3.09 -21.14 -21.37
CA LYS A 206 2.71 -20.55 -22.65
C LYS A 206 1.20 -20.57 -22.88
N VAL A 207 0.54 -21.67 -22.55
CA VAL A 207 -0.94 -21.77 -22.63
C VAL A 207 -1.61 -20.85 -21.61
N SER A 208 -1.06 -20.73 -20.41
CA SER A 208 -1.53 -19.76 -19.40
C SER A 208 -1.41 -18.32 -19.89
N GLU A 209 -0.30 -17.96 -20.53
CA GLU A 209 -0.11 -16.64 -21.13
C GLU A 209 -1.12 -16.34 -22.24
N GLN A 210 -1.54 -17.35 -23.02
CA GLN A 210 -2.59 -17.17 -24.02
C GLN A 210 -3.93 -16.79 -23.37
N ALA A 211 -4.30 -17.45 -22.27
CA ALA A 211 -5.51 -17.13 -21.53
C ALA A 211 -5.44 -15.73 -20.90
N PHE A 212 -4.32 -15.35 -20.27
CA PHE A 212 -4.12 -13.99 -19.76
C PHE A 212 -4.25 -12.93 -20.86
N ASN A 213 -3.57 -13.13 -21.99
CA ASN A 213 -3.62 -12.19 -23.11
C ASN A 213 -5.04 -12.01 -23.66
N GLU A 214 -5.86 -13.07 -23.65
CA GLU A 214 -7.26 -12.97 -24.04
C GLU A 214 -8.07 -12.13 -23.04
N LEU A 215 -7.90 -12.37 -21.74
CA LEU A 215 -8.56 -11.58 -20.71
C LEU A 215 -8.16 -10.10 -20.76
N PHE A 216 -6.88 -9.79 -20.99
CA PHE A 216 -6.43 -8.42 -21.18
C PHE A 216 -7.04 -7.76 -22.42
N LYS A 217 -7.17 -8.48 -23.53
CA LYS A 217 -7.85 -7.97 -24.74
C LYS A 217 -9.34 -7.69 -24.50
N LYS A 218 -9.98 -8.50 -23.64
CA LYS A 218 -11.36 -8.28 -23.19
C LYS A 218 -11.50 -7.13 -22.18
N GLY A 219 -10.39 -6.54 -21.74
CA GLY A 219 -10.37 -5.35 -20.86
C GLY A 219 -10.33 -5.67 -19.37
N TYR A 220 -10.07 -6.92 -18.97
CA TYR A 220 -9.96 -7.28 -17.56
C TYR A 220 -8.59 -6.85 -17.01
N PRO A 221 -8.52 -5.96 -15.99
CA PRO A 221 -7.26 -5.63 -15.33
C PRO A 221 -6.76 -6.81 -14.50
N ALA A 222 -5.45 -6.88 -14.26
CA ALA A 222 -4.83 -7.98 -13.53
C ALA A 222 -5.41 -8.16 -12.12
N GLU A 223 -5.72 -7.08 -11.39
CA GLU A 223 -6.34 -7.14 -10.06
C GLU A 223 -7.70 -7.85 -10.02
N ASN A 224 -8.38 -7.97 -11.17
CA ASN A 224 -9.68 -8.63 -11.24
C ASN A 224 -9.62 -9.99 -11.94
N ILE A 225 -8.42 -10.48 -12.25
CA ILE A 225 -8.22 -11.85 -12.75
C ILE A 225 -7.91 -12.75 -11.56
N TYR A 226 -8.67 -13.84 -11.43
CA TYR A 226 -8.50 -14.85 -10.39
C TYR A 226 -8.10 -16.19 -11.00
N VAL A 227 -7.06 -16.77 -10.45
CA VAL A 227 -6.38 -17.93 -11.03
C VAL A 227 -6.50 -19.10 -10.07
N ASP A 228 -7.26 -20.13 -10.46
CA ASP A 228 -7.44 -21.32 -9.64
C ASP A 228 -6.41 -22.40 -10.02
N ILE A 229 -5.48 -22.64 -9.10
CA ILE A 229 -4.39 -23.62 -9.26
C ILE A 229 -4.72 -24.98 -8.63
N THR A 230 -5.98 -25.22 -8.25
CA THR A 230 -6.38 -26.42 -7.50
C THR A 230 -6.46 -27.66 -8.37
N GLY A 231 -6.96 -27.52 -9.60
CA GLY A 231 -7.15 -28.64 -10.53
C GLY A 231 -5.96 -28.85 -11.47
N GLY A 232 -5.97 -29.99 -12.17
CA GLY A 232 -4.92 -30.36 -13.13
C GLY A 232 -3.73 -31.06 -12.49
N THR A 233 -2.67 -31.30 -13.27
CA THR A 233 -1.40 -31.81 -12.74
C THR A 233 -0.67 -30.73 -11.95
N LYS A 234 0.31 -31.14 -11.13
CA LYS A 234 1.18 -30.19 -10.41
C LYS A 234 1.93 -29.26 -11.37
N VAL A 235 2.29 -29.75 -12.55
CA VAL A 235 3.01 -28.98 -13.58
C VAL A 235 2.09 -27.93 -14.20
N MET A 236 0.84 -28.28 -14.50
CA MET A 236 -0.18 -27.32 -14.96
C MET A 236 -0.39 -26.21 -13.93
N ALA A 237 -0.58 -26.57 -12.65
CA ALA A 237 -0.76 -25.62 -11.57
C ALA A 237 0.45 -24.68 -11.40
N VAL A 238 1.68 -25.19 -11.53
CA VAL A 238 2.91 -24.38 -11.52
C VAL A 238 2.98 -23.44 -12.71
N GLY A 239 2.72 -23.91 -13.93
CA GLY A 239 2.73 -23.07 -15.14
C GLY A 239 1.73 -21.92 -15.04
N LEU A 240 0.52 -22.21 -14.56
CA LEU A 240 -0.51 -21.22 -14.32
C LEU A 240 -0.14 -20.24 -13.18
N GLY A 241 0.41 -20.76 -12.07
CA GLY A 241 0.88 -19.95 -10.94
C GLY A 241 2.02 -18.99 -11.32
N ILE A 242 2.97 -19.42 -12.15
CA ILE A 242 4.03 -18.54 -12.68
C ILE A 242 3.41 -17.42 -13.52
N GLY A 243 2.43 -17.74 -14.37
CA GLY A 243 1.66 -16.74 -15.12
C GLY A 243 0.98 -15.73 -14.19
N ALA A 244 0.32 -16.21 -13.15
CA ALA A 244 -0.35 -15.35 -12.16
C ALA A 244 0.62 -14.37 -11.48
N VAL A 245 1.80 -14.83 -11.05
CA VAL A 245 2.83 -13.95 -10.47
C VAL A 245 3.36 -12.96 -11.50
N LYS A 246 3.69 -13.42 -12.71
CA LYS A 246 4.20 -12.57 -13.80
C LYS A 246 3.25 -11.42 -14.12
N TYR A 247 1.95 -11.70 -14.16
CA TYR A 247 0.93 -10.73 -14.50
C TYR A 247 0.25 -10.07 -13.28
N ARG A 248 0.69 -10.40 -12.06
CA ARG A 248 0.14 -9.87 -10.80
C ARG A 248 -1.36 -10.14 -10.60
N ALA A 249 -1.83 -11.29 -11.05
CA ALA A 249 -3.21 -11.74 -10.88
C ALA A 249 -3.41 -12.51 -9.57
N ASN A 250 -4.63 -12.49 -9.02
CA ASN A 250 -4.92 -13.16 -7.75
C ASN A 250 -4.84 -14.67 -7.90
N ILE A 251 -4.24 -15.35 -6.92
CA ILE A 251 -4.13 -16.81 -6.89
C ILE A 251 -5.14 -17.35 -5.89
N VAL A 252 -5.95 -18.30 -6.32
CA VAL A 252 -6.96 -18.99 -5.52
C VAL A 252 -6.56 -20.46 -5.39
N TYR A 253 -6.68 -20.97 -4.16
CA TYR A 253 -6.55 -22.38 -3.87
C TYR A 253 -7.73 -22.86 -3.03
N VAL A 254 -8.37 -23.93 -3.49
CA VAL A 254 -9.47 -24.61 -2.81
C VAL A 254 -8.95 -25.91 -2.21
N GLY A 255 -9.27 -26.14 -0.94
CA GLY A 255 -8.92 -27.36 -0.22
C GLY A 255 -10.11 -27.89 0.56
N GLY A 256 -9.89 -28.93 1.36
CA GLY A 256 -10.87 -29.39 2.34
C GLY A 256 -10.21 -30.10 3.50
N LYS A 257 -10.83 -30.01 4.68
CA LYS A 257 -10.29 -30.57 5.93
C LYS A 257 -10.38 -32.09 5.97
N LYS A 258 -11.29 -32.70 5.21
CA LYS A 258 -11.47 -34.14 5.11
C LYS A 258 -11.00 -34.64 3.75
N ARG A 259 -10.17 -35.68 3.79
CA ARG A 259 -9.65 -36.34 2.59
C ARG A 259 -10.06 -37.81 2.57
N ASP A 260 -10.29 -38.35 1.38
CA ASP A 260 -10.45 -39.79 1.19
C ASP A 260 -9.11 -40.53 1.35
N ALA A 261 -9.14 -41.86 1.27
CA ALA A 261 -7.95 -42.70 1.40
C ALA A 261 -6.89 -42.46 0.30
N GLN A 262 -7.24 -41.74 -0.76
CA GLN A 262 -6.37 -41.37 -1.88
C GLN A 262 -5.89 -39.91 -1.76
N GLY A 263 -6.22 -39.22 -0.66
CA GLY A 263 -5.80 -37.85 -0.39
C GLY A 263 -6.61 -36.78 -1.13
N ARG A 264 -7.73 -37.14 -1.79
CA ARG A 264 -8.63 -36.19 -2.46
C ARG A 264 -9.59 -35.58 -1.44
N VAL A 265 -9.96 -34.31 -1.63
CA VAL A 265 -10.97 -33.66 -0.78
C VAL A 265 -12.30 -34.39 -0.94
N ILE A 266 -12.98 -34.66 0.17
CA ILE A 266 -14.31 -35.26 0.14
C ILE A 266 -15.30 -34.23 -0.42
N PRO A 267 -16.14 -34.58 -1.41
CA PRO A 267 -17.15 -33.66 -1.95
C PRO A 267 -17.99 -33.00 -0.86
N ASP A 268 -18.35 -31.73 -1.08
CA ASP A 268 -19.13 -30.87 -0.18
C ASP A 268 -18.40 -30.47 1.12
N THR A 269 -17.09 -30.68 1.20
CA THR A 269 -16.23 -30.22 2.31
C THR A 269 -15.19 -29.18 1.89
N GLU A 270 -15.31 -28.65 0.67
CA GLU A 270 -14.40 -27.67 0.08
C GLU A 270 -14.56 -26.27 0.70
N GLU A 271 -13.44 -25.69 1.11
CA GLU A 271 -13.30 -24.31 1.56
C GLU A 271 -12.28 -23.59 0.64
N ILE A 272 -12.45 -22.29 0.39
CA ILE A 272 -11.40 -21.49 -0.24
C ILE A 272 -10.35 -21.21 0.85
N TYR A 273 -9.16 -21.79 0.71
CA TYR A 273 -8.14 -21.75 1.76
C TYR A 273 -7.29 -20.48 1.70
N SER A 274 -7.02 -19.97 0.50
CA SER A 274 -6.24 -18.75 0.32
C SER A 274 -6.58 -18.06 -0.99
N ALA A 275 -6.90 -16.76 -0.90
CA ALA A 275 -6.71 -15.82 -1.99
C ALA A 275 -5.40 -15.07 -1.71
N TYR A 276 -4.40 -15.24 -2.55
CA TYR A 276 -3.14 -14.52 -2.47
C TYR A 276 -3.11 -13.43 -3.54
N ASN A 277 -2.86 -12.19 -3.12
CA ASN A 277 -2.68 -11.06 -4.02
C ASN A 277 -1.17 -10.80 -4.22
N PRO A 278 -0.59 -11.14 -5.39
CA PRO A 278 0.83 -10.88 -5.65
C PRO A 278 1.19 -9.40 -5.62
N GLN A 279 0.22 -8.49 -5.77
CA GLN A 279 0.48 -7.04 -5.77
C GLN A 279 1.06 -6.56 -4.44
N GLU A 280 0.64 -7.11 -3.30
CA GLU A 280 1.21 -6.73 -2.00
C GLU A 280 2.68 -7.17 -1.88
N PHE A 281 3.03 -8.33 -2.45
CA PHE A 281 4.42 -8.77 -2.52
C PHE A 281 5.27 -7.83 -3.37
N PHE A 282 4.79 -7.45 -4.56
CA PHE A 282 5.49 -6.48 -5.40
C PHE A 282 5.55 -5.09 -4.75
N ALA A 283 4.51 -4.66 -4.04
CA ALA A 283 4.50 -3.42 -3.27
C ALA A 283 5.59 -3.42 -2.20
N SER A 284 5.77 -4.54 -1.47
CA SER A 284 6.86 -4.71 -0.52
C SER A 284 8.23 -4.60 -1.21
N LYS A 285 8.42 -5.22 -2.38
CA LYS A 285 9.66 -5.08 -3.15
C LYS A 285 9.93 -3.67 -3.65
N GLN A 286 8.90 -2.93 -4.03
CA GLN A 286 9.04 -1.52 -4.37
C GLN A 286 9.36 -0.65 -3.15
N ALA A 287 8.79 -0.98 -1.99
CA ALA A 287 9.13 -0.29 -0.74
C ALA A 287 10.61 -0.52 -0.37
N GLU A 288 11.10 -1.77 -0.40
CA GLU A 288 12.51 -2.11 -0.20
C GLU A 288 13.43 -1.33 -1.16
N ARG A 289 13.07 -1.29 -2.46
CA ARG A 289 13.78 -0.47 -3.45
C ARG A 289 13.78 1.02 -3.09
N GLY A 290 12.66 1.53 -2.57
CA GLY A 290 12.56 2.90 -2.06
C GLY A 290 13.53 3.19 -0.93
N LEU A 291 13.72 2.24 0.01
CA LEU A 291 14.68 2.34 1.11
C LEU A 291 16.12 2.43 0.58
N GLU A 292 16.48 1.54 -0.35
CA GLU A 292 17.79 1.54 -1.01
C GLU A 292 18.05 2.87 -1.73
N LEU A 293 17.09 3.35 -2.53
CA LEU A 293 17.22 4.61 -3.26
C LEU A 293 17.32 5.81 -2.32
N PHE A 294 16.58 5.81 -1.21
CA PHE A 294 16.70 6.82 -0.16
C PHE A 294 18.11 6.86 0.42
N ASN A 295 18.67 5.68 0.76
CA ASN A 295 20.00 5.57 1.33
C ASN A 295 21.11 6.04 0.38
N ASN A 296 20.87 5.95 -0.93
CA ASN A 296 21.77 6.41 -1.99
C ASN A 296 21.42 7.83 -2.50
N TYR A 297 20.62 8.59 -1.76
CA TYR A 297 20.23 9.98 -2.06
C TYR A 297 19.54 10.18 -3.42
N ARG A 298 18.96 9.11 -3.98
CA ARG A 298 18.19 9.12 -5.24
C ARG A 298 16.75 9.54 -4.98
N TRP A 299 16.58 10.72 -4.39
CA TRP A 299 15.33 11.20 -3.79
C TRP A 299 14.10 11.08 -4.69
N ARG A 300 14.20 11.55 -5.93
CA ARG A 300 13.06 11.52 -6.87
C ARG A 300 12.59 10.09 -7.13
N THR A 301 13.52 9.19 -7.42
CA THR A 301 13.20 7.79 -7.72
C THR A 301 12.74 7.06 -6.47
N ALA A 302 13.26 7.39 -5.28
CA ALA A 302 12.75 6.87 -4.00
C ALA A 302 11.28 7.28 -3.77
N ILE A 303 10.94 8.54 -4.02
CA ILE A 303 9.55 9.04 -3.93
C ILE A 303 8.63 8.29 -4.89
N GLU A 304 9.06 8.06 -6.13
CA GLU A 304 8.30 7.30 -7.13
C GLU A 304 8.11 5.83 -6.71
N ALA A 305 9.15 5.17 -6.19
CA ALA A 305 9.09 3.79 -5.71
C ALA A 305 8.14 3.65 -4.50
N PHE A 306 8.23 4.53 -3.50
CA PHE A 306 7.30 4.52 -2.39
C PHE A 306 5.87 4.87 -2.83
N LYS A 307 5.69 5.73 -3.84
CA LYS A 307 4.35 6.01 -4.38
C LYS A 307 3.75 4.75 -5.03
N GLU A 308 4.51 4.03 -5.86
CA GLU A 308 4.07 2.76 -6.46
C GLU A 308 3.71 1.73 -5.38
N ALA A 309 4.56 1.57 -4.35
CA ALA A 309 4.27 0.70 -3.23
C ALA A 309 2.97 1.10 -2.49
N TYR A 310 2.77 2.40 -2.22
CA TYR A 310 1.58 2.92 -1.56
C TYR A 310 0.29 2.62 -2.33
N GLU A 311 0.32 2.76 -3.66
CA GLU A 311 -0.84 2.52 -4.54
C GLU A 311 -1.23 1.04 -4.61
N ASN A 312 -0.27 0.12 -4.39
CA ASN A 312 -0.48 -1.32 -4.51
C ASN A 312 -0.64 -2.06 -3.15
N PHE A 313 -0.39 -1.39 -2.03
CA PHE A 313 -0.72 -1.93 -0.71
C PHE A 313 -2.22 -1.76 -0.41
N GLY A 314 -2.82 -2.79 0.20
CA GLY A 314 -4.12 -2.69 0.85
C GLY A 314 -4.10 -1.71 2.03
N GLU A 315 -5.28 -1.35 2.54
CA GLU A 315 -5.37 -0.53 3.75
C GLU A 315 -4.71 -1.23 4.94
N GLY A 316 -3.74 -0.58 5.58
CA GLY A 316 -2.93 -1.25 6.58
C GLY A 316 -1.71 -0.46 7.03
N LYS A 317 -0.86 -1.13 7.80
CA LYS A 317 0.36 -0.54 8.38
C LYS A 317 1.43 -0.33 7.30
N GLU A 318 1.50 -1.22 6.33
CA GLU A 318 2.40 -1.18 5.17
C GLU A 318 2.16 0.11 4.39
N LYS A 319 0.92 0.36 3.97
CA LYS A 319 0.51 1.56 3.23
C LYS A 319 0.81 2.85 4.00
N LYS A 320 0.51 2.89 5.30
CA LYS A 320 0.80 4.05 6.17
C LYS A 320 2.30 4.32 6.26
N LEU A 321 3.11 3.30 6.56
CA LEU A 321 4.56 3.44 6.67
C LEU A 321 5.19 3.91 5.37
N THR A 322 4.79 3.33 4.23
CA THR A 322 5.27 3.75 2.92
C THR A 322 4.95 5.22 2.62
N ALA A 323 3.77 5.71 3.01
CA ALA A 323 3.43 7.14 2.87
C ALA A 323 4.36 8.04 3.70
N ILE A 324 4.66 7.65 4.94
CA ILE A 324 5.59 8.37 5.82
C ILE A 324 7.00 8.41 5.21
N LEU A 325 7.51 7.26 4.75
CA LEU A 325 8.83 7.16 4.12
C LEU A 325 8.93 8.00 2.83
N ARG A 326 7.86 8.04 2.04
CA ARG A 326 7.76 8.92 0.86
C ARG A 326 7.86 10.39 1.25
N ASP A 327 7.15 10.82 2.30
CA ASP A 327 7.16 12.20 2.78
C ASP A 327 8.55 12.57 3.37
N LEU A 328 9.22 11.64 4.06
CA LEU A 328 10.62 11.79 4.47
C LEU A 328 11.55 11.96 3.26
N ALA A 329 11.45 11.08 2.25
CA ALA A 329 12.25 11.18 1.02
C ALA A 329 12.08 12.53 0.33
N ARG A 330 10.84 13.04 0.31
CA ARG A 330 10.52 14.37 -0.22
C ARG A 330 11.14 15.49 0.61
N ALA A 331 11.05 15.43 1.93
CA ALA A 331 11.61 16.44 2.83
C ALA A 331 13.14 16.51 2.69
N TYR A 332 13.83 15.37 2.77
CA TYR A 332 15.28 15.29 2.62
C TYR A 332 15.73 15.68 1.20
N GLY A 333 15.00 15.29 0.15
CA GLY A 333 15.32 15.74 -1.20
C GLY A 333 15.14 17.24 -1.44
N LEU A 334 14.21 17.89 -0.73
CA LEU A 334 14.06 19.34 -0.75
C LEU A 334 15.18 20.03 0.05
N TRP A 335 15.55 19.47 1.21
CA TRP A 335 16.68 19.93 1.99
C TRP A 335 17.96 19.85 1.15
N ASP A 336 18.22 18.72 0.49
CA ASP A 336 19.41 18.49 -0.32
C ASP A 336 19.56 19.45 -1.52
N ARG A 337 18.46 20.13 -1.88
CA ARG A 337 18.38 21.19 -2.90
C ARG A 337 18.27 22.59 -2.29
N PHE A 338 18.52 22.72 -1.00
CA PHE A 338 18.52 23.97 -0.23
C PHE A 338 17.14 24.64 -0.09
N TYR A 339 16.04 23.93 -0.34
CA TYR A 339 14.67 24.41 -0.09
C TYR A 339 14.27 24.26 1.39
N TYR A 340 15.11 24.77 2.29
CA TYR A 340 15.05 24.53 3.73
C TYR A 340 13.68 24.80 4.36
N ARG A 341 13.04 25.93 4.02
CA ARG A 341 11.72 26.28 4.57
C ARG A 341 10.65 25.25 4.21
N VAL A 342 10.64 24.79 2.96
CA VAL A 342 9.65 23.80 2.49
C VAL A 342 9.99 22.42 3.06
N ALA A 343 11.27 22.07 3.10
CA ALA A 343 11.76 20.84 3.70
C ALA A 343 11.35 20.72 5.17
N SER A 344 11.57 21.77 5.97
CA SER A 344 11.25 21.81 7.40
C SER A 344 9.78 21.50 7.67
N ARG A 345 8.86 22.17 6.97
CA ARG A 345 7.42 21.93 7.12
C ARG A 345 7.00 20.49 6.78
N ILE A 346 7.57 19.91 5.72
CA ILE A 346 7.24 18.53 5.32
C ILE A 346 7.88 17.54 6.31
N LEU A 347 9.10 17.79 6.76
CA LEU A 347 9.81 16.96 7.73
C LEU A 347 9.09 16.93 9.08
N GLU A 348 8.57 18.07 9.54
CA GLU A 348 7.77 18.18 10.76
C GLU A 348 6.49 17.34 10.66
N LYS A 349 5.74 17.46 9.56
CA LYS A 349 4.56 16.59 9.32
C LYS A 349 4.96 15.11 9.33
N ALA A 350 6.00 14.75 8.57
CA ALA A 350 6.44 13.36 8.46
C ALA A 350 6.93 12.79 9.80
N LEU A 351 7.58 13.60 10.64
CA LEU A 351 7.98 13.22 11.99
C LEU A 351 6.76 12.96 12.88
N ASN A 352 5.74 13.81 12.84
CA ASN A 352 4.51 13.61 13.60
C ASN A 352 3.80 12.30 13.18
N ASP A 353 3.68 12.06 11.87
CA ASP A 353 3.10 10.83 11.34
C ASP A 353 3.93 9.60 11.73
N LEU A 354 5.27 9.71 11.71
CA LEU A 354 6.19 8.66 12.14
C LEU A 354 6.08 8.37 13.64
N SER A 355 5.98 9.40 14.48
CA SER A 355 5.82 9.25 15.93
C SER A 355 4.49 8.58 16.27
N SER A 356 3.39 8.97 15.61
CA SER A 356 2.10 8.29 15.77
C SER A 356 2.15 6.83 15.31
N PHE A 357 2.84 6.54 14.21
CA PHE A 357 3.05 5.17 13.76
C PHE A 357 3.86 4.35 14.79
N TYR A 358 4.95 4.93 15.32
CA TYR A 358 5.77 4.33 16.37
C TYR A 358 4.98 4.03 17.65
N GLU A 359 4.13 4.95 18.12
CA GLU A 359 3.28 4.74 19.31
C GLU A 359 2.35 3.52 19.11
N SER A 360 1.82 3.36 17.90
CA SER A 360 0.97 2.20 17.57
C SER A 360 1.75 0.90 17.41
N ARG A 361 3.06 0.98 17.11
CA ARG A 361 3.95 -0.17 16.87
C ARG A 361 5.38 0.13 17.34
N PRO A 362 5.67 -0.01 18.64
CA PRO A 362 6.99 0.28 19.16
C PRO A 362 8.03 -0.71 18.62
N SER A 363 9.09 -0.19 18.01
CA SER A 363 10.29 -0.94 17.69
C SER A 363 11.54 -0.06 17.87
N THR A 364 12.68 -0.69 18.16
CA THR A 364 13.95 0.02 18.33
C THR A 364 14.31 0.83 17.08
N LEU A 365 14.12 0.22 15.91
CA LEU A 365 14.44 0.83 14.62
C LEU A 365 13.57 2.07 14.34
N LEU A 366 12.28 2.04 14.67
CA LEU A 366 11.39 3.20 14.53
C LEU A 366 11.74 4.30 15.53
N ARG A 367 12.11 3.94 16.77
CA ARG A 367 12.57 4.90 17.77
C ARG A 367 13.83 5.63 17.30
N GLU A 368 14.83 4.89 16.86
CA GLU A 368 16.07 5.45 16.33
C GLU A 368 15.82 6.39 15.16
N LEU A 369 14.91 6.02 14.24
CA LEU A 369 14.53 6.88 13.13
C LEU A 369 13.81 8.15 13.60
N CYS A 370 12.88 8.05 14.57
CA CYS A 370 12.23 9.21 15.19
C CYS A 370 13.25 10.18 15.81
N ASP A 371 14.19 9.64 16.60
CA ASP A 371 15.21 10.44 17.30
C ASP A 371 16.13 11.15 16.31
N HIS A 372 16.52 10.45 15.23
CA HIS A 372 17.34 11.02 14.16
C HIS A 372 16.59 12.12 13.41
N VAL A 373 15.36 11.86 12.96
CA VAL A 373 14.54 12.85 12.24
C VAL A 373 14.24 14.08 13.12
N SER A 374 13.98 13.88 14.41
CA SER A 374 13.78 14.96 15.39
C SER A 374 15.03 15.83 15.54
N THR A 375 16.21 15.21 15.63
CA THR A 375 17.50 15.92 15.67
C THR A 375 17.71 16.76 14.40
N ASN A 376 17.46 16.18 13.23
CA ASN A 376 17.58 16.87 11.96
C ASN A 376 16.61 18.06 11.85
N LEU A 377 15.36 17.89 12.28
CA LEU A 377 14.36 18.97 12.28
C LEU A 377 14.77 20.14 13.19
N LYS A 378 15.34 19.85 14.37
CA LYS A 378 15.90 20.88 15.27
C LYS A 378 17.02 21.65 14.58
N MET A 379 17.98 20.96 13.97
CA MET A 379 19.10 21.60 13.25
C MET A 379 18.63 22.47 12.09
N LEU A 380 17.67 21.98 11.32
CA LEU A 380 17.09 22.72 10.20
C LEU A 380 16.37 24.00 10.69
N SER A 381 15.66 23.90 11.81
CA SER A 381 14.96 25.03 12.42
C SER A 381 15.94 26.09 12.94
N CYS A 382 17.02 25.67 13.62
CA CYS A 382 18.11 26.57 14.04
C CYS A 382 18.75 27.29 12.84
N THR A 383 18.99 26.55 11.75
CA THR A 383 19.56 27.09 10.50
C THR A 383 18.65 28.15 9.89
N LEU A 384 17.34 27.89 9.84
CA LEU A 384 16.34 28.85 9.35
C LEU A 384 16.15 30.08 10.25
N GLY A 385 16.26 29.90 11.58
CA GLY A 385 16.21 31.00 12.55
C GLY A 385 17.38 31.97 12.34
N ALA A 386 18.59 31.44 12.28
CA ALA A 386 19.80 32.23 12.03
C ALA A 386 19.72 33.02 10.72
N MET A 387 19.20 32.42 9.64
CA MET A 387 19.04 33.12 8.35
C MET A 387 18.07 34.32 8.41
N LYS A 388 17.09 34.32 9.33
CA LYS A 388 16.09 35.41 9.43
C LYS A 388 16.56 36.56 10.31
N GLU A 389 17.32 36.27 11.36
CA GLU A 389 17.65 37.27 12.39
C GLU A 389 18.85 38.13 12.01
N THR A 390 19.82 37.59 11.26
CA THR A 390 21.07 38.29 11.00
C THR A 390 21.35 38.55 9.52
N GLU A 391 20.59 37.96 8.59
CA GLU A 391 20.99 37.82 7.16
C GLU A 391 22.43 37.27 6.98
N GLU A 392 23.05 36.76 8.04
CA GLU A 392 24.44 36.28 8.04
C GLU A 392 24.49 34.79 7.69
N LEU A 393 25.52 34.43 6.94
CA LEU A 393 25.92 33.03 6.75
C LEU A 393 26.26 32.42 8.11
N SER A 394 25.64 31.28 8.43
CA SER A 394 25.85 30.56 9.69
C SER A 394 26.72 29.31 9.50
N TYR A 395 27.47 28.92 10.54
CA TYR A 395 28.28 27.70 10.48
C TYR A 395 27.47 26.43 10.18
N PRO A 396 26.25 26.21 10.73
CA PRO A 396 25.42 25.06 10.34
C PRO A 396 25.17 24.98 8.83
N LEU A 397 24.99 26.11 8.16
CA LEU A 397 24.80 26.16 6.72
C LEU A 397 26.07 25.75 5.94
N ILE A 398 27.25 26.14 6.43
CA ILE A 398 28.54 25.72 5.85
C ILE A 398 28.74 24.21 6.03
N VAL A 399 28.43 23.69 7.21
CA VAL A 399 28.52 22.24 7.49
C VAL A 399 27.51 21.44 6.66
N ASP A 400 26.28 21.95 6.48
CA ASP A 400 25.30 21.32 5.60
C ASP A 400 25.75 21.31 4.13
N MET A 401 26.37 22.39 3.64
CA MET A 401 26.96 22.44 2.31
C MET A 401 28.11 21.43 2.14
N PHE A 402 28.93 21.25 3.18
CA PHE A 402 29.95 20.20 3.21
C PHE A 402 29.31 18.81 3.12
N MET A 403 28.31 18.51 3.95
CA MET A 403 27.59 17.24 3.92
C MET A 403 26.90 16.99 2.58
N ASN A 404 26.33 18.03 1.96
CA ASN A 404 25.73 17.95 0.63
C ASN A 404 26.79 17.65 -0.46
N ALA A 405 28.00 18.21 -0.36
CA ALA A 405 29.11 17.84 -1.23
C ALA A 405 29.49 16.37 -1.08
N LEU A 406 29.54 15.84 0.16
CA LEU A 406 29.81 14.43 0.41
C LEU A 406 28.73 13.52 -0.21
N ARG A 407 27.45 13.88 -0.08
CA ARG A 407 26.35 13.13 -0.70
C ARG A 407 26.46 13.09 -2.23
N ARG A 408 26.84 14.20 -2.87
CA ARG A 408 27.10 14.22 -4.33
C ARG A 408 28.28 13.33 -4.71
N ALA A 409 29.33 13.30 -3.89
CA ALA A 409 30.48 12.43 -4.13
C ALA A 409 30.15 10.94 -3.93
N GLU A 410 29.28 10.58 -2.99
CA GLU A 410 28.76 9.22 -2.83
C GLU A 410 28.01 8.73 -4.10
N GLU A 411 27.36 9.63 -4.84
CA GLU A 411 26.77 9.32 -6.16
C GLU A 411 27.79 9.37 -7.33
N ALA A 412 29.08 9.53 -7.05
CA ALA A 412 30.17 9.74 -8.01
C ALA A 412 30.07 11.04 -8.84
N ASN A 413 29.30 12.04 -8.37
CA ASN A 413 29.19 13.36 -9.00
C ASN A 413 30.28 14.32 -8.50
N PHE A 414 31.55 13.99 -8.76
CA PHE A 414 32.70 14.70 -8.16
C PHE A 414 32.85 16.17 -8.59
N ASP A 415 32.50 16.52 -9.83
CA ASP A 415 32.52 17.91 -10.29
C ASP A 415 31.53 18.79 -9.50
N ASP A 416 30.32 18.25 -9.27
CA ASP A 416 29.25 18.91 -8.54
C ASP A 416 29.58 19.03 -7.04
N ALA A 417 30.22 18.00 -6.49
CA ALA A 417 30.74 17.98 -5.13
C ALA A 417 31.85 19.02 -4.93
N ALA A 418 32.83 19.11 -5.84
CA ALA A 418 33.91 20.09 -5.76
C ALA A 418 33.40 21.54 -5.92
N ALA A 419 32.38 21.76 -6.75
CA ALA A 419 31.73 23.06 -6.86
C ALA A 419 31.09 23.51 -5.52
N ARG A 420 30.52 22.57 -4.75
CA ARG A 420 30.00 22.83 -3.39
C ARG A 420 31.11 23.09 -2.38
N LEU A 421 32.21 22.34 -2.44
CA LEU A 421 33.40 22.64 -1.62
C LEU A 421 33.95 24.04 -1.92
N HIS A 422 33.98 24.46 -3.18
CA HIS A 422 34.36 25.82 -3.53
C HIS A 422 33.38 26.86 -2.96
N ARG A 423 32.06 26.61 -3.08
CA ARG A 423 31.03 27.52 -2.56
C ARG A 423 31.09 27.65 -1.04
N LEU A 424 31.28 26.54 -0.32
CA LEU A 424 31.34 26.55 1.15
C LEU A 424 32.58 27.30 1.65
N LEU A 425 33.73 27.19 0.98
CA LEU A 425 34.91 27.98 1.35
C LEU A 425 34.66 29.47 1.13
N GLY A 426 33.99 29.84 0.04
CA GLY A 426 33.56 31.23 -0.16
C GLY A 426 32.61 31.72 0.94
N MET A 427 31.71 30.87 1.43
CA MET A 427 30.85 31.19 2.57
C MET A 427 31.65 31.35 3.86
N LEU A 428 32.63 30.49 4.10
CA LEU A 428 33.51 30.60 5.27
C LEU A 428 34.35 31.88 5.23
N THR A 429 34.88 32.24 4.06
CA THR A 429 35.55 33.53 3.83
C THR A 429 34.63 34.69 4.14
N GLN A 430 33.36 34.64 3.67
CA GLN A 430 32.34 35.65 3.99
C GLN A 430 32.12 35.74 5.51
N CYS A 431 31.87 34.62 6.20
CA CYS A 431 31.67 34.62 7.66
C CYS A 431 32.85 35.21 8.44
N LYS A 432 34.09 34.96 7.99
CA LYS A 432 35.31 35.38 8.70
C LYS A 432 35.72 36.82 8.36
N LEU A 433 35.63 37.23 7.09
CA LEU A 433 36.11 38.54 6.62
C LEU A 433 35.03 39.63 6.61
N GLN A 434 33.75 39.29 6.47
CA GLN A 434 32.67 40.29 6.49
C GLN A 434 32.49 40.90 7.89
N LYS A 435 32.86 40.15 8.95
CA LYS A 435 32.91 40.65 10.33
C LYS A 435 34.04 41.64 10.60
N GLU A 436 35.07 41.67 9.74
CA GLU A 436 36.25 42.52 9.96
C GLU A 436 36.45 43.62 8.91
N TYR A 437 35.93 43.50 7.66
CA TYR A 437 36.38 44.40 6.56
C TYR A 437 35.35 44.85 5.49
N GLU A 438 34.03 44.63 5.64
CA GLU A 438 33.01 45.07 4.64
C GLU A 438 33.35 44.72 3.16
N VAL A 439 34.00 43.57 2.91
CA VAL A 439 34.43 43.20 1.55
C VAL A 439 33.29 42.51 0.77
N GLU A 440 32.91 43.05 -0.39
CA GLU A 440 32.04 42.36 -1.35
C GLU A 440 32.80 41.20 -2.03
N THR A 441 32.23 40.00 -1.93
CA THR A 441 32.97 38.74 -1.70
C THR A 441 33.00 37.76 -2.87
N LEU A 442 32.64 38.17 -4.08
CA LEU A 442 32.68 37.26 -5.24
C LEU A 442 34.07 37.14 -5.88
N TYR A 443 35.01 38.04 -5.53
CA TYR A 443 36.39 38.05 -6.01
C TYR A 443 37.35 38.43 -4.88
N ALA A 444 37.19 37.81 -3.72
CA ALA A 444 38.09 38.05 -2.60
C ALA A 444 39.54 37.85 -3.04
N ASP A 445 40.34 38.90 -2.85
CA ASP A 445 41.77 38.92 -3.15
C ASP A 445 42.45 37.82 -2.32
N LEU A 446 42.98 36.80 -2.99
CA LEU A 446 43.62 35.65 -2.34
C LEU A 446 44.73 36.10 -1.39
N GLU A 447 45.42 37.20 -1.70
CA GLU A 447 46.46 37.76 -0.82
C GLU A 447 45.86 38.31 0.48
N LYS A 448 44.69 38.97 0.42
CA LYS A 448 43.99 39.43 1.63
C LYS A 448 43.50 38.27 2.49
N ILE A 449 42.98 37.21 1.86
CA ILE A 449 42.59 35.99 2.59
C ILE A 449 43.84 35.38 3.23
N LYS A 450 44.94 35.27 2.48
CA LYS A 450 46.19 34.67 2.95
C LYS A 450 46.77 35.40 4.15
N GLN A 451 46.69 36.73 4.18
CA GLN A 451 47.14 37.55 5.32
C GLN A 451 46.39 37.24 6.63
N HIS A 452 45.13 36.81 6.56
CA HIS A 452 44.30 36.50 7.73
C HIS A 452 44.26 35.01 8.05
N ASN A 453 44.19 34.17 7.02
CA ASN A 453 44.07 32.73 7.12
C ASN A 453 44.75 32.06 5.91
N GLU A 454 46.04 31.78 6.07
CA GLU A 454 46.87 31.15 5.03
C GLU A 454 46.29 29.80 4.59
N LYS A 455 45.86 28.96 5.54
CA LYS A 455 45.30 27.64 5.25
C LYS A 455 43.99 27.70 4.46
N LEU A 456 43.12 28.66 4.75
CA LEU A 456 41.89 28.91 3.98
C LEU A 456 42.23 29.35 2.55
N ALA A 457 43.19 30.27 2.38
CA ALA A 457 43.62 30.74 1.07
C ALA A 457 44.22 29.61 0.22
N GLU A 458 45.08 28.78 0.81
CA GLU A 458 45.69 27.62 0.15
C GLU A 458 44.63 26.59 -0.27
N THR A 459 43.71 26.25 0.65
CA THR A 459 42.64 25.28 0.38
C THR A 459 41.72 25.79 -0.73
N LEU A 460 41.32 27.07 -0.69
CA LEU A 460 40.50 27.69 -1.72
C LEU A 460 41.21 27.70 -3.08
N ASN A 461 42.51 28.01 -3.11
CA ASN A 461 43.30 28.02 -4.34
C ASN A 461 43.41 26.62 -4.95
N GLN A 462 43.62 25.57 -4.13
CA GLN A 462 43.69 24.19 -4.60
C GLN A 462 42.38 23.74 -5.24
N ILE A 463 41.23 23.97 -4.58
CA ILE A 463 39.92 23.62 -5.13
C ILE A 463 39.64 24.42 -6.41
N ARG A 464 39.97 25.71 -6.42
CA ARG A 464 39.81 26.57 -7.59
C ARG A 464 40.65 26.09 -8.78
N HIS A 465 41.87 25.62 -8.52
CA HIS A 465 42.77 25.08 -9.54
C HIS A 465 42.18 23.82 -10.19
N GLU A 466 41.81 22.82 -9.39
CA GLU A 466 41.19 21.58 -9.87
C GLU A 466 39.88 21.87 -10.63
N ARG A 467 39.00 22.70 -10.05
CA ARG A 467 37.72 23.06 -10.66
C ARG A 467 37.88 23.80 -11.99
N LYS A 468 38.89 24.66 -12.15
CA LYS A 468 39.12 25.41 -13.39
C LYS A 468 39.33 24.46 -14.59
N GLN A 469 39.80 23.24 -14.36
CA GLN A 469 40.03 22.24 -15.39
C GLN A 469 38.74 21.52 -15.84
N THR A 470 37.61 21.70 -15.14
CA THR A 470 36.36 20.98 -15.41
C THR A 470 35.41 21.75 -16.35
N ILE A 471 34.48 21.01 -16.94
CA ILE A 471 33.43 21.56 -17.82
C ILE A 471 32.45 22.48 -17.09
N MET A 472 32.32 22.36 -15.77
CA MET A 472 31.50 23.26 -14.94
C MET A 472 32.19 24.61 -14.67
N ALA A 473 33.42 24.80 -15.15
CA ALA A 473 34.14 26.06 -15.12
C ALA A 473 34.69 26.40 -16.52
N ASN A 474 35.99 26.18 -16.74
CA ASN A 474 36.69 26.68 -17.93
C ASN A 474 37.50 25.59 -18.67
N GLY A 475 37.33 24.32 -18.32
CA GLY A 475 38.09 23.21 -18.92
C GLY A 475 37.19 22.07 -19.41
N ILE A 476 37.78 20.89 -19.59
CA ILE A 476 37.12 19.70 -20.18
C ILE A 476 37.44 18.40 -19.43
N THR A 477 38.21 18.46 -18.35
CA THR A 477 38.66 17.29 -17.57
C THR A 477 37.79 17.13 -16.33
N PRO A 478 37.13 15.98 -16.10
CA PRO A 478 36.34 15.77 -14.89
C PRO A 478 37.25 15.56 -13.67
N ILE A 479 36.74 15.89 -12.49
CA ILE A 479 37.42 15.59 -11.22
C ILE A 479 37.36 14.08 -10.95
N SER A 480 38.53 13.49 -10.72
CA SER A 480 38.65 12.08 -10.34
C SER A 480 38.24 11.86 -8.86
N ALA A 481 37.86 10.63 -8.51
CA ALA A 481 37.60 10.25 -7.12
C ALA A 481 38.80 10.52 -6.20
N GLU A 482 40.02 10.26 -6.67
CA GLU A 482 41.26 10.50 -5.92
C GLU A 482 41.49 12.00 -5.69
N SER A 483 41.32 12.82 -6.73
CA SER A 483 41.42 14.28 -6.62
C SER A 483 40.39 14.82 -5.64
N PHE A 484 39.12 14.37 -5.74
CA PHE A 484 38.08 14.81 -4.82
C PHE A 484 38.37 14.42 -3.36
N GLU A 485 38.84 13.20 -3.10
CA GLU A 485 39.17 12.76 -1.73
C GLU A 485 40.28 13.62 -1.11
N LYS A 486 41.26 14.08 -1.90
CA LYS A 486 42.27 15.05 -1.44
C LYS A 486 41.63 16.40 -1.07
N LEU A 487 40.78 16.94 -1.94
CA LEU A 487 40.07 18.21 -1.69
C LEU A 487 39.16 18.13 -0.46
N LYS A 488 38.44 17.03 -0.30
CA LYS A 488 37.60 16.73 0.85
C LYS A 488 38.41 16.75 2.14
N LYS A 489 39.52 16.02 2.22
CA LYS A 489 40.38 15.97 3.43
C LYS A 489 40.93 17.33 3.81
N LEU A 490 41.41 18.10 2.83
CA LEU A 490 41.88 19.47 3.06
C LEU A 490 40.77 20.35 3.62
N THR A 491 39.59 20.29 3.01
CA THR A 491 38.42 21.07 3.45
C THR A 491 37.98 20.66 4.84
N GLU A 492 37.84 19.35 5.12
CA GLU A 492 37.41 18.84 6.42
C GLU A 492 38.36 19.27 7.55
N ASN A 493 39.67 19.16 7.33
CA ASN A 493 40.68 19.59 8.31
C ASN A 493 40.62 21.09 8.60
N LEU A 494 40.33 21.91 7.58
CA LEU A 494 40.12 23.35 7.77
C LEU A 494 38.83 23.61 8.56
N LEU A 495 37.72 22.96 8.22
CA LEU A 495 36.44 23.17 8.91
C LEU A 495 36.51 22.77 10.39
N LYS A 496 37.25 21.70 10.74
CA LYS A 496 37.50 21.28 12.13
C LYS A 496 38.18 22.35 12.97
N GLU A 497 39.12 23.10 12.38
CA GLU A 497 39.82 24.18 13.07
C GLU A 497 38.98 25.45 13.13
N GLU A 498 38.23 25.74 12.07
CA GLU A 498 37.57 27.05 11.90
C GLU A 498 36.15 27.13 12.46
N ILE A 499 35.45 26.00 12.56
CA ILE A 499 34.04 25.91 12.99
C ILE A 499 33.97 25.31 14.40
N PRO A 500 33.50 26.06 15.40
CA PRO A 500 33.25 25.52 16.73
C PRO A 500 32.25 24.38 16.69
N ARG A 501 32.54 23.28 17.41
CA ARG A 501 31.68 22.09 17.48
C ARG A 501 31.36 21.52 16.10
N PHE A 502 32.33 21.54 15.19
CA PHE A 502 32.18 21.03 13.83
C PHE A 502 31.69 19.59 13.82
N GLU A 503 32.33 18.69 14.59
CA GLU A 503 31.98 17.26 14.61
C GLU A 503 30.55 17.01 15.13
N GLU A 504 30.15 17.71 16.20
CA GLU A 504 28.79 17.63 16.75
C GLU A 504 27.76 18.10 15.70
N THR A 505 28.04 19.24 15.06
CA THR A 505 27.18 19.80 14.00
C THR A 505 27.10 18.86 12.79
N LEU A 506 28.22 18.27 12.38
CA LEU A 506 28.32 17.31 11.29
C LEU A 506 27.45 16.07 11.55
N GLN A 507 27.53 15.51 12.76
CA GLN A 507 26.76 14.35 13.16
C GLN A 507 25.25 14.64 13.15
N HIS A 508 24.82 15.80 13.65
CA HIS A 508 23.42 16.19 13.71
C HIS A 508 22.82 16.63 12.36
N LEU A 509 23.66 16.89 11.35
CA LEU A 509 23.23 17.21 9.98
C LEU A 509 23.28 15.99 9.04
N GLN A 510 23.71 14.84 9.54
CA GLN A 510 23.70 13.61 8.74
C GLN A 510 22.26 13.17 8.48
N PHE A 511 21.97 12.80 7.23
CA PHE A 511 20.67 12.22 6.90
C PHE A 511 20.59 10.78 7.43
N PRO A 512 19.40 10.33 7.87
CA PRO A 512 19.25 8.98 8.37
C PRO A 512 19.57 7.96 7.28
N LYS A 513 20.03 6.78 7.67
CA LYS A 513 20.06 5.60 6.80
C LYS A 513 18.94 4.67 7.26
N LEU A 514 18.12 4.24 6.30
CA LEU A 514 17.02 3.33 6.52
C LEU A 514 17.51 1.87 6.44
N HIS A 515 16.82 0.98 7.13
CA HIS A 515 17.09 -0.46 7.03
C HIS A 515 16.74 -0.98 5.63
N GLU A 516 17.44 -2.02 5.15
CA GLU A 516 17.23 -2.56 3.79
C GLU A 516 15.92 -3.34 3.66
N ASP A 517 15.54 -4.10 4.69
CA ASP A 517 14.30 -4.87 4.72
C ASP A 517 13.14 -4.04 5.29
N PHE A 518 12.15 -3.75 4.44
CA PHE A 518 10.93 -3.04 4.78
C PHE A 518 10.11 -3.75 5.87
N GLY A 519 10.04 -5.09 5.83
CA GLY A 519 9.25 -5.88 6.77
C GLY A 519 9.75 -5.77 8.21
N THR A 520 11.01 -5.40 8.41
CA THR A 520 11.60 -5.24 9.75
C THR A 520 11.02 -4.04 10.51
N TYR A 521 10.62 -2.97 9.83
CA TYR A 521 9.90 -1.85 10.46
C TYR A 521 8.50 -2.23 10.96
N LEU A 522 7.93 -3.32 10.45
CA LEU A 522 6.56 -3.76 10.74
C LEU A 522 6.49 -4.82 11.86
N LYS A 523 7.66 -5.30 12.31
CA LYS A 523 7.79 -6.24 13.43
C LYS A 523 7.68 -5.45 14.73
N GLU A 524 6.82 -5.93 15.63
CA GLU A 524 6.82 -5.48 17.02
C GLU A 524 7.99 -6.15 17.74
N ASN A 525 8.73 -5.38 18.54
CA ASN A 525 9.60 -5.99 19.53
C ASN A 525 8.69 -6.58 20.61
N LYS A 526 8.69 -7.90 20.75
CA LYS A 526 8.03 -8.57 21.87
C LYS A 526 8.66 -8.19 23.21
#